data_AF-A0A7X5UBM7-F1
#
_entry.id   AF-A0A7X5UBM7-F1
#
_cell.length_a   1.000
_cell.length_b   1.000
_cell.length_c   1.000
_cell.angle_alpha   90.00
_cell.angle_beta   90.00
_cell.angle_gamma   90.00
#
_symmetry.space_group_name_H-M   'P 1'
#
loop_
_entity.id
_entity.type
_entity.pdbx_description
1 polymer ?
#
loop_
_entity_poly.entity_id
_entity_poly.type
_entity_poly.pdbx_seq_one_letter_code
_entity_poly.pdbx_strand_id
1 'polypeptide(L)'
;MRAILLIISLLLCSIAHAVESSPPSPATPGSWQVGFRVVEQSDASRSDNGEHAARPVQTLIWYPATQRGKALRYEDYLELGVAENDFSRTPAERRTRTDASLRAYTVLGTTAGDMARWRDAPVAASRDASPASGRFPVVIYVASDSSPAFENDWLCEYLASHGYVVIASPSHGIDGGYMTDGRLPHDLASTRAQAADIGFLIGYAGSLPFADTTKLAVVGYSWGGMSGAFAAAADKRIRAIVEWDGSLRYFPRLLRAAPDIVAEDFTTPMLFIADREDPIVPARDAWPQSFVAHISHADLTLIGMKRLFHQDLSAQSLRLGSMAVHTDTTLAQRLESYAWMERYTLAFLDERLKHDDTARAFLDATSLQNHVPPGTLTVMRRHATSSSGNRADFAARLDATNDDPMNVYRPYARQHPGFQLANDTFSQWISQLMATGDTAKASRVALLWTEVLPRSSEAWSSRATMEDMQDMSEQAIRDYRRALRLDRGNILAKRRLAAITAAPGH
;
A
#
# COMPACT_ATOMS: atom_id res chain seq x y z
N MET A 1 3.02 -69.49 -48.76
CA MET A 1 2.02 -69.13 -47.74
C MET A 1 2.79 -68.71 -46.49
N ARG A 2 2.80 -67.41 -46.17
CA ARG A 2 2.05 -66.77 -45.05
C ARG A 2 2.58 -67.26 -43.68
N ALA A 3 3.00 -66.46 -42.70
CA ALA A 3 2.61 -65.11 -42.29
C ALA A 3 3.69 -64.49 -41.36
N ILE A 4 4.04 -63.21 -41.55
CA ILE A 4 3.75 -62.07 -40.66
C ILE A 4 4.49 -62.10 -39.30
N LEU A 5 5.61 -61.37 -39.23
CA LEU A 5 6.18 -60.84 -38.00
C LEU A 5 5.94 -59.32 -38.02
N LEU A 6 5.14 -58.85 -37.06
CA LEU A 6 4.75 -57.46 -36.88
C LEU A 6 5.95 -56.66 -36.36
N ILE A 7 6.46 -55.72 -37.16
CA ILE A 7 7.42 -54.70 -36.73
C ILE A 7 6.61 -53.57 -36.08
N ILE A 8 6.70 -53.44 -34.76
CA ILE A 8 6.22 -52.26 -34.04
C ILE A 8 7.34 -51.22 -34.08
N SER A 9 7.30 -50.36 -35.09
CA SER A 9 8.08 -49.11 -35.14
C SER A 9 7.41 -48.10 -34.20
N LEU A 10 7.79 -48.11 -32.93
CA LEU A 10 7.50 -46.99 -32.02
C LEU A 10 8.39 -45.81 -32.42
N LEU A 11 7.80 -44.83 -33.10
CA LEU A 11 8.33 -43.47 -33.18
C LEU A 11 8.50 -42.96 -31.75
N LEU A 12 9.74 -43.01 -31.25
CA LEU A 12 10.18 -42.17 -30.15
C LEU A 12 10.27 -40.73 -30.68
N CYS A 13 9.13 -40.04 -30.75
CA CYS A 13 9.14 -38.59 -30.65
C CYS A 13 9.62 -38.25 -29.24
N SER A 14 10.91 -38.01 -29.10
CA SER A 14 11.46 -37.31 -27.95
C SER A 14 10.79 -35.94 -27.90
N ILE A 15 9.75 -35.81 -27.06
CA ILE A 15 9.30 -34.51 -26.59
C ILE A 15 10.42 -34.05 -25.65
N ALA A 16 11.46 -33.44 -26.23
CA ALA A 16 12.36 -32.59 -25.48
C ALA A 16 11.46 -31.50 -24.90
N HIS A 17 11.12 -31.64 -23.61
CA HIS A 17 10.59 -30.51 -22.86
C HIS A 17 11.72 -29.49 -22.89
N ALA A 18 11.57 -28.45 -23.72
CA ALA A 18 12.44 -27.31 -23.64
C ALA A 18 12.37 -26.84 -22.18
N VAL A 19 13.50 -26.89 -21.50
CA VAL A 19 13.62 -26.37 -20.14
C VAL A 19 13.36 -24.87 -20.26
N GLU A 20 12.13 -24.44 -19.99
CA GLU A 20 11.80 -23.01 -19.98
C GLU A 20 12.67 -22.35 -18.92
N SER A 21 13.51 -21.42 -19.38
CA SER A 21 14.30 -20.52 -18.53
C SER A 21 13.36 -19.73 -17.63
N SER A 22 13.82 -19.37 -16.41
CA SER A 22 13.07 -18.43 -15.57
C SER A 22 12.74 -17.16 -16.38
N PRO A 23 11.51 -16.62 -16.27
CA PRO A 23 11.13 -15.47 -17.07
C PRO A 23 12.02 -14.27 -16.74
N PRO A 24 12.50 -13.51 -17.74
CA PRO A 24 13.19 -12.25 -17.50
C PRO A 24 12.21 -11.16 -17.04
N SER A 25 12.74 -10.04 -16.53
CA SER A 25 11.95 -8.82 -16.30
C SER A 25 11.18 -8.46 -17.58
N PRO A 26 9.86 -8.25 -17.52
CA PRO A 26 9.04 -8.15 -18.72
C PRO A 26 9.02 -6.75 -19.34
N ALA A 27 9.30 -5.68 -18.58
CA ALA A 27 9.43 -4.33 -19.12
C ALA A 27 10.83 -4.06 -19.70
N THR A 28 10.87 -3.21 -20.74
CA THR A 28 12.12 -2.80 -21.41
C THR A 28 12.94 -1.88 -20.49
N PRO A 29 14.19 -2.26 -20.14
CA PRO A 29 15.04 -1.42 -19.30
C PRO A 29 15.32 -0.04 -19.93
N GLY A 30 15.60 0.94 -19.08
CA GLY A 30 16.07 2.26 -19.49
C GLY A 30 17.54 2.27 -19.89
N SER A 31 18.07 3.48 -20.11
CA SER A 31 19.42 3.67 -20.64
C SER A 31 20.54 3.42 -19.63
N TRP A 32 20.24 3.42 -18.33
CA TRP A 32 21.24 3.27 -17.28
C TRP A 32 21.50 1.79 -16.97
N GLN A 33 22.75 1.46 -16.64
CA GLN A 33 23.02 0.21 -15.94
C GLN A 33 22.49 0.30 -14.50
N VAL A 34 22.26 -0.83 -13.87
CA VAL A 34 21.73 -0.88 -12.50
C VAL A 34 22.84 -1.27 -11.53
N GLY A 35 23.20 -0.33 -10.66
CA GLY A 35 24.04 -0.58 -9.50
C GLY A 35 23.19 -1.03 -8.31
N PHE A 36 23.76 -1.88 -7.47
CA PHE A 36 23.12 -2.37 -6.25
C PHE A 36 24.05 -2.35 -5.05
N ARG A 37 23.50 -1.93 -3.90
CA ARG A 37 24.17 -1.90 -2.59
C ARG A 37 23.21 -2.38 -1.51
N VAL A 38 23.79 -2.98 -0.48
CA VAL A 38 23.09 -3.34 0.76
C VAL A 38 23.80 -2.63 1.90
N VAL A 39 23.04 -1.98 2.77
CA VAL A 39 23.54 -1.31 3.96
C VAL A 39 22.78 -1.84 5.15
N GLU A 40 23.51 -2.42 6.09
CA GLU A 40 22.98 -2.96 7.33
C GLU A 40 23.06 -1.86 8.39
N GLN A 41 21.90 -1.39 8.87
CA GLN A 41 21.80 -0.24 9.77
C GLN A 41 20.93 -0.57 10.98
N SER A 42 20.98 0.30 11.99
CA SER A 42 20.06 0.23 13.12
C SER A 42 19.51 1.61 13.43
N ASP A 43 18.20 1.70 13.63
CA ASP A 43 17.54 2.92 14.10
C ASP A 43 17.60 2.97 15.63
N ALA A 44 18.56 3.71 16.16
CA ALA A 44 18.76 3.85 17.60
C ALA A 44 17.65 4.65 18.31
N SER A 45 16.76 5.31 17.57
CA SER A 45 15.63 6.05 18.15
C SER A 45 14.42 5.15 18.45
N ARG A 46 14.43 3.90 17.96
CA ARG A 46 13.33 2.95 18.08
C ARG A 46 13.86 1.58 18.49
N SER A 47 13.19 0.92 19.44
CA SER A 47 13.44 -0.48 19.80
C SER A 47 12.35 -1.38 19.22
N ASP A 48 12.67 -2.62 18.89
CA ASP A 48 11.69 -3.63 18.46
C ASP A 48 11.12 -4.37 19.67
N ASN A 49 10.30 -3.68 20.46
CA ASN A 49 9.64 -4.20 21.68
C ASN A 49 10.56 -4.95 22.66
N GLY A 50 11.84 -4.59 22.68
CA GLY A 50 12.84 -5.16 23.58
C GLY A 50 13.61 -6.37 23.03
N GLU A 51 13.30 -6.87 21.83
CA GLU A 51 14.15 -7.88 21.17
C GLU A 51 15.51 -7.29 20.80
N HIS A 52 15.50 -6.07 20.27
CA HIS A 52 16.70 -5.31 19.93
C HIS A 52 16.68 -3.94 20.61
N ALA A 53 17.86 -3.54 21.12
CA ALA A 53 18.05 -2.20 21.70
C ALA A 53 17.87 -1.08 20.66
N ALA A 54 18.11 -1.38 19.39
CA ALA A 54 17.87 -0.52 18.23
C ALA A 54 17.26 -1.38 17.11
N ARG A 55 16.24 -0.87 16.43
CA ARG A 55 15.55 -1.58 15.34
C ARG A 55 16.51 -1.84 14.17
N PRO A 56 16.79 -3.09 13.75
CA PRO A 56 17.56 -3.37 12.56
C PRO A 56 16.82 -2.90 11.31
N VAL A 57 17.55 -2.32 10.35
CA VAL A 57 17.02 -1.86 9.07
C VAL A 57 17.98 -2.29 7.95
N GLN A 58 17.64 -3.37 7.25
CA GLN A 58 18.36 -3.79 6.05
C GLN A 58 17.96 -2.90 4.87
N THR A 59 18.87 -2.07 4.39
CA THR A 59 18.59 -1.09 3.34
C THR A 59 19.16 -1.56 2.00
N LEU A 60 18.28 -1.94 1.08
CA LEU A 60 18.61 -2.28 -0.30
C LEU A 60 18.52 -1.02 -1.16
N ILE A 61 19.50 -0.82 -2.04
CA ILE A 61 19.61 0.39 -2.86
C ILE A 61 19.92 -0.02 -4.29
N TRP A 62 18.96 0.21 -5.20
CA TRP A 62 19.17 0.17 -6.64
C TRP A 62 19.36 1.59 -7.15
N TYR A 63 20.36 1.81 -7.99
CA TYR A 63 20.69 3.15 -8.48
C TYR A 63 21.20 3.15 -9.91
N PRO A 64 21.09 4.28 -10.63
CA PRO A 64 21.58 4.39 -11.98
C PRO A 64 23.11 4.34 -11.98
N ALA A 65 23.69 3.54 -12.85
CA ALA A 65 25.13 3.37 -13.03
C ALA A 65 25.53 3.53 -14.49
N THR A 66 26.75 3.99 -14.74
CA THR A 66 27.29 4.14 -16.10
C THR A 66 27.78 2.83 -16.69
N GLN A 67 28.28 1.93 -15.84
CA GLN A 67 28.84 0.65 -16.22
C GLN A 67 28.39 -0.43 -15.23
N ARG A 68 28.33 -1.67 -15.71
CA ARG A 68 28.05 -2.82 -14.84
C ARG A 68 29.22 -3.05 -13.90
N GLY A 69 28.90 -3.32 -12.64
CA GLY A 69 29.82 -3.89 -11.66
C GLY A 69 29.83 -5.42 -11.72
N LYS A 70 29.97 -6.06 -10.56
CA LYS A 70 29.90 -7.53 -10.44
C LYS A 70 28.47 -8.00 -10.68
N ALA A 71 28.28 -8.90 -11.65
CA ALA A 71 26.97 -9.48 -11.93
C ALA A 71 26.40 -10.19 -10.70
N LEU A 72 25.10 -10.02 -10.48
CA LEU A 72 24.32 -10.70 -9.46
C LEU A 72 23.41 -11.75 -10.11
N ARG A 73 23.00 -12.73 -9.31
CA ARG A 73 21.95 -13.69 -9.59
C ARG A 73 20.84 -13.52 -8.57
N TYR A 74 19.69 -14.14 -8.82
CA TYR A 74 18.59 -14.06 -7.87
C TYR A 74 18.92 -14.70 -6.52
N GLU A 75 19.81 -15.70 -6.48
CA GLU A 75 20.34 -16.24 -5.21
C GLU A 75 20.93 -15.14 -4.30
N ASP A 76 21.60 -14.14 -4.87
CA ASP A 76 22.16 -13.03 -4.09
C ASP A 76 21.07 -12.20 -3.40
N TYR A 77 19.85 -12.15 -3.94
CA TYR A 77 18.70 -11.54 -3.27
C TYR A 77 18.07 -12.49 -2.25
N LEU A 78 17.89 -13.77 -2.60
CA LEU A 78 17.32 -14.76 -1.70
C LEU A 78 18.10 -14.87 -0.37
N GLU A 79 19.43 -14.78 -0.40
CA GLU A 79 20.28 -14.77 0.79
C GLU A 79 20.07 -13.52 1.69
N LEU A 80 19.56 -12.41 1.15
CA LEU A 80 19.25 -11.21 1.93
C LEU A 80 17.99 -11.39 2.78
N GLY A 81 16.99 -12.10 2.24
CA GLY A 81 15.70 -12.34 2.90
C GLY A 81 15.79 -13.19 4.16
N VAL A 82 16.91 -13.89 4.35
CA VAL A 82 17.18 -14.69 5.56
C VAL A 82 18.14 -13.99 6.52
N ALA A 83 18.53 -12.75 6.26
CA ALA A 83 19.46 -11.95 7.07
C ALA A 83 18.87 -10.57 7.41
N GLU A 84 17.56 -10.43 7.35
CA GLU A 84 16.88 -9.14 7.43
C GLU A 84 16.97 -8.47 8.81
N ASN A 85 16.87 -9.26 9.89
CA ASN A 85 16.90 -8.79 11.28
C ASN A 85 18.10 -9.30 12.08
N ASP A 86 19.00 -10.02 11.40
CA ASP A 86 20.19 -10.59 12.03
C ASP A 86 21.29 -10.62 10.98
N PHE A 87 22.03 -9.52 10.96
CA PHE A 87 23.15 -9.27 10.05
C PHE A 87 24.35 -10.16 10.35
N SER A 88 24.41 -10.76 11.55
CA SER A 88 25.54 -11.58 12.00
C SER A 88 25.61 -12.97 11.33
N ARG A 89 24.54 -13.38 10.63
CA ARG A 89 24.45 -14.69 9.97
C ARG A 89 25.59 -14.92 8.99
N THR A 90 26.30 -16.02 9.18
CA THR A 90 27.37 -16.46 8.30
C THR A 90 26.84 -16.86 6.92
N PRO A 91 27.68 -16.84 5.87
CA PRO A 91 27.25 -17.29 4.54
C PRO A 91 26.72 -18.74 4.51
N ALA A 92 27.22 -19.62 5.38
CA ALA A 92 26.72 -20.99 5.46
C ALA A 92 25.30 -21.05 6.03
N GLU A 93 25.02 -20.29 7.10
CA GLU A 93 23.69 -20.19 7.69
C GLU A 93 22.68 -19.55 6.73
N ARG A 94 23.09 -18.49 6.03
CA ARG A 94 22.27 -17.84 5.00
C ARG A 94 21.87 -18.83 3.91
N ARG A 95 22.81 -19.63 3.37
CA ARG A 95 22.49 -20.67 2.39
C ARG A 95 21.51 -21.72 2.94
N THR A 96 21.77 -22.28 4.12
CA THR A 96 20.89 -23.29 4.72
C THR A 96 19.47 -22.77 4.97
N ARG A 97 19.34 -21.51 5.42
CA ARG A 97 18.03 -20.88 5.63
C ARG A 97 17.35 -20.56 4.30
N THR A 98 18.10 -20.09 3.30
CA THR A 98 17.58 -19.82 1.95
C THR A 98 16.98 -21.08 1.33
N ASP A 99 17.68 -22.21 1.47
CA ASP A 99 17.19 -23.52 1.06
C ASP A 99 15.87 -23.91 1.74
N ALA A 100 15.74 -23.63 3.04
CA ALA A 100 14.53 -23.90 3.79
C ALA A 100 13.38 -22.97 3.37
N SER A 101 13.64 -21.67 3.23
CA SER A 101 12.66 -20.67 2.80
C SER A 101 12.14 -20.96 1.40
N LEU A 102 13.02 -21.28 0.44
CA LEU A 102 12.59 -21.65 -0.91
C LEU A 102 11.65 -22.86 -0.87
N ARG A 103 12.01 -23.94 -0.15
CA ARG A 103 11.14 -25.12 -0.01
C ARG A 103 9.79 -24.81 0.64
N ALA A 104 9.74 -23.86 1.57
CA ALA A 104 8.49 -23.43 2.18
C ALA A 104 7.62 -22.60 1.22
N TYR A 105 8.25 -21.83 0.32
CA TYR A 105 7.58 -20.99 -0.67
C TYR A 105 7.10 -21.77 -1.91
N THR A 106 7.72 -22.91 -2.21
CA THR A 106 7.42 -23.68 -3.42
C THR A 106 6.00 -24.24 -3.45
N VAL A 107 5.33 -24.14 -4.60
CA VAL A 107 4.02 -24.76 -4.85
C VAL A 107 4.16 -26.25 -5.18
N LEU A 108 3.05 -27.00 -5.06
CA LEU A 108 2.97 -28.40 -5.46
C LEU A 108 3.49 -28.61 -6.88
N GLY A 109 4.43 -29.54 -7.05
CA GLY A 109 5.05 -29.85 -8.34
C GLY A 109 6.39 -29.15 -8.60
N THR A 110 6.85 -28.26 -7.71
CA THR A 110 8.17 -27.65 -7.84
C THR A 110 9.29 -28.68 -7.64
N THR A 111 10.22 -28.72 -8.58
CA THR A 111 11.36 -29.65 -8.59
C THR A 111 12.65 -28.99 -8.10
N ALA A 112 13.65 -29.81 -7.74
CA ALA A 112 15.00 -29.31 -7.45
C ALA A 112 15.61 -28.55 -8.64
N GLY A 113 15.29 -28.96 -9.87
CA GLY A 113 15.72 -28.27 -11.08
C GLY A 113 15.09 -26.88 -11.22
N ASP A 114 13.85 -26.70 -10.79
CA ASP A 114 13.19 -25.38 -10.82
C ASP A 114 13.85 -24.42 -9.82
N MET A 115 14.07 -24.90 -8.59
CA MET A 115 14.79 -24.12 -7.58
C MET A 115 16.20 -23.74 -8.06
N ALA A 116 16.95 -24.67 -8.67
CA ALA A 116 18.27 -24.36 -9.24
C ALA A 116 18.19 -23.27 -10.32
N ARG A 117 17.20 -23.35 -11.23
CA ARG A 117 16.98 -22.31 -12.26
C ARG A 117 16.66 -20.95 -11.67
N TRP A 118 15.82 -20.90 -10.64
CA TRP A 118 15.50 -19.64 -9.96
C TRP A 118 16.72 -19.02 -9.32
N ARG A 119 17.53 -19.80 -8.58
CA ARG A 119 18.78 -19.32 -7.98
C ARG A 119 19.74 -18.75 -9.01
N ASP A 120 19.89 -19.45 -10.13
CA ASP A 120 20.82 -19.08 -11.19
C ASP A 120 20.32 -17.94 -12.10
N ALA A 121 19.05 -17.56 -11.99
CA ALA A 121 18.43 -16.54 -12.83
C ALA A 121 19.23 -15.22 -12.74
N PRO A 122 19.64 -14.64 -13.89
CA PRO A 122 20.35 -13.37 -13.90
C PRO A 122 19.39 -12.24 -13.51
N VAL A 123 19.93 -11.24 -12.80
CA VAL A 123 19.22 -9.98 -12.51
C VAL A 123 19.91 -8.82 -13.24
N ALA A 124 19.21 -7.70 -13.42
CA ALA A 124 19.77 -6.54 -14.12
C ALA A 124 20.79 -5.79 -13.25
N ALA A 125 20.62 -5.84 -11.93
CA ALA A 125 21.53 -5.23 -10.97
C ALA A 125 22.94 -5.84 -10.98
N SER A 126 23.89 -5.00 -10.60
CA SER A 126 25.28 -5.38 -10.38
C SER A 126 25.84 -4.73 -9.12
N ARG A 127 26.61 -5.49 -8.35
CA ARG A 127 27.23 -5.03 -7.11
C ARG A 127 28.43 -4.13 -7.42
N ASP A 128 28.66 -3.16 -6.55
CA ASP A 128 29.84 -2.27 -6.57
C ASP A 128 30.00 -1.45 -7.87
N ALA A 129 28.91 -1.26 -8.61
CA ALA A 129 28.90 -0.33 -9.74
C ALA A 129 29.10 1.11 -9.23
N SER A 130 29.82 1.93 -10.01
CA SER A 130 29.92 3.36 -9.71
C SER A 130 28.59 4.05 -10.06
N PRO A 131 27.98 4.82 -9.14
CA PRO A 131 26.79 5.59 -9.44
C PRO A 131 27.03 6.53 -10.62
N ALA A 132 26.02 6.71 -11.46
CA ALA A 132 26.07 7.70 -12.52
C ALA A 132 26.19 9.12 -11.96
N SER A 133 26.81 10.02 -12.72
CA SER A 133 26.93 11.42 -12.35
C SER A 133 25.56 12.11 -12.35
N GLY A 134 25.32 12.94 -11.34
CA GLY A 134 24.07 13.70 -11.21
C GLY A 134 23.31 13.32 -9.93
N ARG A 135 22.13 13.92 -9.78
CA ARG A 135 21.19 13.56 -8.71
C ARG A 135 19.90 13.06 -9.33
N PHE A 136 19.41 11.93 -8.82
CA PHE A 136 18.26 11.23 -9.35
C PHE A 136 17.11 11.25 -8.34
N PRO A 137 15.85 11.35 -8.80
CA PRO A 137 14.69 11.23 -7.92
C PRO A 137 14.73 9.94 -7.11
N VAL A 138 14.17 9.99 -5.91
CA VAL A 138 14.19 8.88 -4.94
C VAL A 138 12.82 8.21 -4.90
N VAL A 139 12.82 6.88 -4.95
CA VAL A 139 11.65 6.05 -4.70
C VAL A 139 11.94 5.19 -3.48
N ILE A 140 11.08 5.25 -2.47
CA ILE A 140 11.07 4.24 -1.41
C ILE A 140 10.11 3.13 -1.82
N TYR A 141 10.63 1.93 -2.06
CA TYR A 141 9.81 0.74 -2.27
C TYR A 141 9.43 0.13 -0.91
N VAL A 142 8.15 -0.16 -0.72
CA VAL A 142 7.59 -0.64 0.54
C VAL A 142 6.99 -2.02 0.33
N ALA A 143 7.59 -3.00 0.99
CA ALA A 143 7.23 -4.40 0.81
C ALA A 143 5.86 -4.75 1.42
N SER A 144 5.21 -5.76 0.86
CA SER A 144 3.96 -6.35 1.33
C SER A 144 4.11 -7.03 2.70
N ASP A 145 3.00 -7.53 3.26
CA ASP A 145 2.98 -8.16 4.59
C ASP A 145 4.08 -9.21 4.75
N SER A 146 5.01 -8.96 5.68
CA SER A 146 6.07 -9.90 6.05
C SER A 146 7.01 -10.30 4.91
N SER A 147 7.06 -9.50 3.84
CA SER A 147 7.80 -9.80 2.64
C SER A 147 9.19 -9.16 2.62
N PRO A 148 10.13 -9.78 1.88
CA PRO A 148 11.47 -9.26 1.76
C PRO A 148 11.51 -8.00 0.91
N ALA A 149 12.53 -7.17 1.14
CA ALA A 149 12.75 -5.90 0.45
C ALA A 149 12.86 -6.03 -1.09
N PHE A 150 13.21 -7.21 -1.59
CA PHE A 150 13.44 -7.50 -3.01
C PHE A 150 12.24 -8.18 -3.70
N GLU A 151 11.08 -8.30 -3.06
CA GLU A 151 9.92 -9.03 -3.62
C GLU A 151 9.46 -8.54 -5.01
N ASN A 152 9.75 -7.27 -5.33
CA ASN A 152 9.54 -6.62 -6.62
C ASN A 152 10.86 -6.06 -7.17
N ASP A 153 11.90 -6.91 -7.19
CA ASP A 153 13.20 -6.60 -7.77
C ASP A 153 13.11 -6.14 -9.24
N TRP A 154 12.21 -6.73 -10.05
CA TRP A 154 11.97 -6.27 -11.42
C TRP A 154 11.61 -4.78 -11.49
N LEU A 155 10.64 -4.33 -10.68
CA LEU A 155 10.27 -2.91 -10.60
C LEU A 155 11.45 -2.05 -10.14
N CYS A 156 12.16 -2.48 -9.08
CA CYS A 156 13.23 -1.70 -8.50
C CYS A 156 14.38 -1.50 -9.49
N GLU A 157 14.76 -2.56 -10.20
CA GLU A 157 15.77 -2.53 -11.26
C GLU A 157 15.29 -1.73 -12.48
N TYR A 158 14.02 -1.89 -12.86
CA TYR A 158 13.40 -1.14 -13.95
C TYR A 158 13.46 0.37 -13.67
N LEU A 159 12.98 0.83 -12.52
CA LEU A 159 13.04 2.24 -12.14
C LEU A 159 14.49 2.76 -12.07
N ALA A 160 15.42 1.98 -11.51
CA ALA A 160 16.83 2.35 -11.47
C ALA A 160 17.43 2.52 -12.88
N SER A 161 17.09 1.63 -13.82
CA SER A 161 17.51 1.75 -15.22
C SER A 161 16.93 2.99 -15.92
N HIS A 162 15.81 3.53 -15.42
CA HIS A 162 15.15 4.77 -15.88
C HIS A 162 15.54 6.02 -15.07
N GLY A 163 16.61 5.95 -14.29
CA GLY A 163 17.16 7.13 -13.61
C GLY A 163 16.50 7.45 -12.28
N TYR A 164 16.15 6.44 -11.49
CA TYR A 164 15.70 6.59 -10.09
C TYR A 164 16.69 5.95 -9.13
N VAL A 165 16.83 6.50 -7.93
CA VAL A 165 17.40 5.79 -6.77
C VAL A 165 16.24 5.11 -6.06
N VAL A 166 16.22 3.79 -6.05
CA VAL A 166 15.20 2.99 -5.36
C VAL A 166 15.79 2.45 -4.07
N ILE A 167 15.14 2.71 -2.95
CA ILE A 167 15.55 2.25 -1.62
C ILE A 167 14.44 1.41 -1.01
N ALA A 168 14.77 0.25 -0.46
CA ALA A 168 13.79 -0.64 0.18
C ALA A 168 14.32 -1.21 1.49
N SER A 169 13.38 -1.54 2.38
CA SER A 169 13.61 -2.33 3.59
C SER A 169 12.56 -3.44 3.66
N PRO A 170 12.87 -4.58 4.29
CA PRO A 170 11.90 -5.64 4.51
C PRO A 170 10.73 -5.16 5.36
N SER A 171 9.61 -5.87 5.24
CA SER A 171 8.36 -5.57 5.94
C SER A 171 8.30 -6.31 7.26
N HIS A 172 8.58 -5.63 8.38
CA HIS A 172 8.47 -6.23 9.71
C HIS A 172 7.63 -5.39 10.66
N GLY A 173 6.92 -6.09 11.54
CA GLY A 173 6.15 -5.46 12.61
C GLY A 173 7.02 -4.89 13.72
N ILE A 174 6.36 -4.48 14.81
CA ILE A 174 6.99 -3.92 16.01
C ILE A 174 7.93 -4.88 16.74
N ASP A 175 7.80 -6.19 16.52
CA ASP A 175 8.58 -7.23 17.20
C ASP A 175 9.70 -7.80 16.31
N GLY A 176 10.05 -7.15 15.19
CA GLY A 176 11.02 -7.72 14.23
C GLY A 176 10.55 -9.05 13.59
N GLY A 177 9.27 -9.40 13.74
CA GLY A 177 8.64 -10.59 13.18
C GLY A 177 7.64 -10.25 12.08
N TYR A 178 6.53 -11.01 12.06
CA TYR A 178 5.44 -10.82 11.11
C TYR A 178 4.82 -9.41 11.22
N MET A 179 4.44 -8.83 10.08
CA MET A 179 3.76 -7.53 10.00
C MET A 179 2.38 -7.60 10.67
N THR A 180 1.65 -8.69 10.47
CA THR A 180 0.29 -8.86 10.99
C THR A 180 0.14 -10.12 11.82
N ASP A 181 -0.76 -10.05 12.81
CA ASP A 181 -1.20 -11.20 13.62
C ASP A 181 -2.74 -11.29 13.73
N GLY A 182 -3.44 -10.39 13.06
CA GLY A 182 -4.90 -10.28 13.02
C GLY A 182 -5.50 -9.51 14.22
N ARG A 183 -4.68 -9.07 15.17
CA ARG A 183 -5.11 -8.24 16.30
C ARG A 183 -4.92 -6.78 15.95
N LEU A 184 -6.04 -6.07 15.87
CA LEU A 184 -6.10 -4.66 15.50
C LEU A 184 -5.05 -3.75 16.17
N PRO A 185 -4.78 -3.83 17.50
CA PRO A 185 -3.74 -2.99 18.11
C PRO A 185 -2.32 -3.29 17.61
N HIS A 186 -2.01 -4.57 17.40
CA HIS A 186 -0.70 -4.99 16.88
C HIS A 186 -0.56 -4.59 15.42
N ASP A 187 -1.54 -4.94 14.57
CA ASP A 187 -1.48 -4.62 13.14
C ASP A 187 -1.37 -3.10 12.89
N LEU A 188 -2.08 -2.28 13.68
CA LEU A 188 -1.95 -0.82 13.62
C LEU A 188 -0.56 -0.34 14.04
N ALA A 189 -0.02 -0.85 15.14
CA ALA A 189 1.31 -0.48 15.62
C ALA A 189 2.41 -0.90 14.63
N SER A 190 2.31 -2.09 14.05
CA SER A 190 3.20 -2.60 13.01
C SER A 190 3.13 -1.80 11.71
N THR A 191 1.92 -1.42 11.28
CA THR A 191 1.73 -0.50 10.13
C THR A 191 2.44 0.83 10.36
N ARG A 192 2.35 1.39 11.57
CA ARG A 192 3.08 2.62 11.94
C ARG A 192 4.59 2.41 12.03
N ALA A 193 5.05 1.25 12.49
CA ALA A 193 6.47 0.93 12.52
C ALA A 193 7.07 0.90 11.11
N GLN A 194 6.39 0.25 10.15
CA GLN A 194 6.81 0.26 8.75
C GLN A 194 6.75 1.66 8.13
N ALA A 195 5.74 2.46 8.47
CA ALA A 195 5.69 3.87 8.05
C ALA A 195 6.86 4.70 8.61
N ALA A 196 7.30 4.41 9.84
CA ALA A 196 8.48 5.04 10.42
C ALA A 196 9.79 4.53 9.78
N ASP A 197 9.85 3.27 9.33
CA ASP A 197 10.98 2.77 8.53
C ASP A 197 11.11 3.52 7.22
N ILE A 198 10.00 3.85 6.55
CA ILE A 198 10.02 4.73 5.37
C ILE A 198 10.69 6.08 5.71
N GLY A 199 10.33 6.68 6.86
CA GLY A 199 10.96 7.90 7.36
C GLY A 199 12.47 7.77 7.58
N PHE A 200 12.92 6.65 8.14
CA PHE A 200 14.34 6.31 8.30
C PHE A 200 15.06 6.20 6.96
N LEU A 201 14.48 5.49 5.99
CA LEU A 201 15.03 5.33 4.64
C LEU A 201 15.12 6.67 3.89
N ILE A 202 14.14 7.56 4.03
CA ILE A 202 14.18 8.92 3.48
C ILE A 202 15.34 9.71 4.11
N GLY A 203 15.54 9.58 5.43
CA GLY A 203 16.68 10.16 6.13
C GLY A 203 18.01 9.68 5.55
N TYR A 204 18.14 8.36 5.38
CA TYR A 204 19.33 7.75 4.79
C TYR A 204 19.56 8.18 3.34
N ALA A 205 18.50 8.30 2.53
CA ALA A 205 18.57 8.80 1.16
C ALA A 205 19.26 10.18 1.09
N GLY A 206 19.03 11.04 2.09
CA GLY A 206 19.66 12.36 2.18
C GLY A 206 21.19 12.32 2.35
N SER A 207 21.75 11.18 2.77
CA SER A 207 23.21 10.97 2.86
C SER A 207 23.85 10.57 1.53
N LEU A 208 23.05 10.11 0.55
CA LEU A 208 23.54 9.67 -0.74
C LEU A 208 23.78 10.89 -1.67
N PRO A 209 25.00 11.12 -2.16
CA PRO A 209 25.32 12.34 -2.92
C PRO A 209 24.62 12.40 -4.29
N PHE A 210 24.18 11.25 -4.80
CA PHE A 210 23.48 11.08 -6.08
C PHE A 210 21.95 10.98 -5.94
N ALA A 211 21.39 11.16 -4.73
CA ALA A 211 19.96 11.18 -4.49
C ALA A 211 19.43 12.63 -4.45
N ASP A 212 18.30 12.86 -5.13
CA ASP A 212 17.50 14.08 -5.03
C ASP A 212 16.27 13.85 -4.17
N THR A 213 16.40 14.04 -2.85
CA THR A 213 15.30 13.88 -1.90
C THR A 213 14.24 14.98 -1.99
N THR A 214 14.43 16.01 -2.83
CA THR A 214 13.36 16.98 -3.14
C THR A 214 12.32 16.38 -4.10
N LYS A 215 12.70 15.32 -4.82
CA LYS A 215 11.89 14.56 -5.77
C LYS A 215 11.69 13.14 -5.24
N LEU A 216 10.83 13.01 -4.25
CA LEU A 216 10.62 11.77 -3.50
C LEU A 216 9.22 11.19 -3.75
N ALA A 217 9.15 9.89 -4.01
CA ALA A 217 7.90 9.13 -4.03
C ALA A 217 8.00 7.84 -3.21
N VAL A 218 6.84 7.25 -2.93
CA VAL A 218 6.71 5.93 -2.31
C VAL A 218 5.98 5.01 -3.28
N VAL A 219 6.47 3.78 -3.45
CA VAL A 219 5.78 2.72 -4.18
C VAL A 219 5.57 1.54 -3.24
N GLY A 220 4.31 1.21 -2.92
CA GLY A 220 3.99 0.14 -1.98
C GLY A 220 3.14 -0.95 -2.61
N TYR A 221 3.40 -2.21 -2.25
CA TYR A 221 2.59 -3.36 -2.65
C TYR A 221 1.80 -3.89 -1.45
N SER A 222 0.50 -4.16 -1.61
CA SER A 222 -0.37 -4.75 -0.58
C SER A 222 -0.32 -3.95 0.74
N TRP A 223 0.11 -4.55 1.85
CA TRP A 223 0.27 -3.86 3.13
C TRP A 223 1.23 -2.66 3.06
N GLY A 224 2.26 -2.76 2.23
CA GLY A 224 3.21 -1.67 1.98
C GLY A 224 2.55 -0.43 1.36
N GLY A 225 1.46 -0.58 0.61
CA GLY A 225 0.66 0.55 0.13
C GLY A 225 0.03 1.33 1.29
N MET A 226 -0.57 0.63 2.26
CA MET A 226 -1.15 1.26 3.44
C MET A 226 -0.08 1.93 4.32
N SER A 227 1.04 1.26 4.59
CA SER A 227 2.18 1.85 5.31
C SER A 227 2.75 3.08 4.58
N GLY A 228 2.80 3.04 3.24
CA GLY A 228 3.19 4.16 2.40
C GLY A 228 2.28 5.38 2.53
N ALA A 229 0.95 5.18 2.56
CA ALA A 229 0.00 6.25 2.83
C ALA A 229 0.09 6.81 4.25
N PHE A 230 0.34 5.96 5.25
CA PHE A 230 0.61 6.43 6.62
C PHE A 230 1.85 7.33 6.66
N ALA A 231 2.93 6.93 5.96
CA ALA A 231 4.13 7.75 5.86
C ALA A 231 3.87 9.07 5.13
N ALA A 232 3.12 9.08 4.03
CA ALA A 232 2.79 10.31 3.30
C ALA A 232 1.85 11.26 4.05
N ALA A 233 0.97 10.72 4.90
CA ALA A 233 0.17 11.53 5.81
C ALA A 233 1.09 12.29 6.78
N ALA A 234 2.11 11.62 7.32
CA ALA A 234 3.05 12.16 8.31
C ALA A 234 4.21 13.00 7.73
N ASP A 235 4.66 12.73 6.50
CA ASP A 235 5.85 13.33 5.90
C ASP A 235 5.56 13.98 4.54
N LYS A 236 5.54 15.32 4.53
CA LYS A 236 5.25 16.13 3.34
C LYS A 236 6.41 16.19 2.33
N ARG A 237 7.54 15.54 2.61
CA ARG A 237 8.60 15.33 1.61
C ARG A 237 8.13 14.36 0.52
N ILE A 238 7.23 13.43 0.83
CA ILE A 238 6.67 12.48 -0.14
C ILE A 238 5.74 13.23 -1.10
N ARG A 239 6.12 13.32 -2.37
CA ARG A 239 5.43 14.11 -3.41
C ARG A 239 4.44 13.32 -4.24
N ALA A 240 4.58 11.99 -4.29
CA ALA A 240 3.71 11.11 -5.05
C ALA A 240 3.72 9.70 -4.44
N ILE A 241 2.64 8.95 -4.64
CA ILE A 241 2.51 7.57 -4.17
C ILE A 241 2.01 6.68 -5.29
N VAL A 242 2.55 5.48 -5.37
CA VAL A 242 2.02 4.40 -6.19
C VAL A 242 1.66 3.23 -5.28
N GLU A 243 0.45 2.72 -5.41
CA GLU A 243 -0.01 1.56 -4.67
C GLU A 243 -0.35 0.43 -5.64
N TRP A 244 0.39 -0.67 -5.53
CA TRP A 244 0.09 -1.93 -6.19
C TRP A 244 -0.80 -2.72 -5.24
N ASP A 245 -2.08 -2.69 -5.54
CA ASP A 245 -3.16 -3.32 -4.80
C ASP A 245 -3.10 -3.10 -3.28
N GLY A 246 -2.94 -1.83 -2.89
CA GLY A 246 -2.68 -1.41 -1.53
C GLY A 246 -3.82 -1.70 -0.55
N SER A 247 -3.47 -2.04 0.70
CA SER A 247 -4.39 -2.41 1.78
C SER A 247 -5.40 -1.31 2.19
N LEU A 248 -5.22 -0.06 1.73
CA LEU A 248 -6.15 1.04 2.02
C LEU A 248 -7.61 0.76 1.63
N ARG A 249 -7.83 -0.08 0.61
CA ARG A 249 -9.18 -0.42 0.16
C ARG A 249 -9.84 -1.57 0.94
N TYR A 250 -9.06 -2.33 1.72
CA TYR A 250 -9.48 -3.61 2.32
C TYR A 250 -9.65 -3.59 3.84
N PHE A 251 -9.02 -2.65 4.55
CA PHE A 251 -8.94 -2.67 6.02
C PHE A 251 -9.63 -1.48 6.71
N PRO A 252 -10.94 -1.26 6.52
CA PRO A 252 -11.65 -0.10 7.08
C PRO A 252 -11.65 -0.10 8.62
N ARG A 253 -11.54 -1.27 9.28
CA ARG A 253 -11.45 -1.36 10.74
C ARG A 253 -10.11 -0.86 11.27
N LEU A 254 -9.01 -1.12 10.56
CA LEU A 254 -7.68 -0.63 10.91
C LEU A 254 -7.59 0.88 10.71
N LEU A 255 -8.07 1.37 9.57
CA LEU A 255 -8.11 2.80 9.28
C LEU A 255 -8.97 3.57 10.30
N ARG A 256 -10.10 3.02 10.74
CA ARG A 256 -10.90 3.63 11.82
C ARG A 256 -10.15 3.72 13.15
N ALA A 257 -9.25 2.78 13.42
CA ALA A 257 -8.38 2.80 14.59
C ALA A 257 -7.16 3.72 14.43
N ALA A 258 -6.94 4.26 13.22
CA ALA A 258 -5.92 5.25 12.89
C ALA A 258 -6.56 6.62 12.64
N PRO A 259 -7.07 7.30 13.68
CA PRO A 259 -7.90 8.49 13.54
C PRO A 259 -7.16 9.65 12.83
N ASP A 260 -5.84 9.73 12.91
CA ASP A 260 -4.97 10.69 12.21
C ASP A 260 -4.81 10.43 10.69
N ILE A 261 -5.25 9.28 10.19
CA ILE A 261 -5.16 8.90 8.77
C ILE A 261 -6.53 9.10 8.12
N VAL A 262 -6.70 10.25 7.48
CA VAL A 262 -8.00 10.71 6.93
C VAL A 262 -7.89 10.91 5.42
N ALA A 263 -8.78 10.25 4.66
CA ALA A 263 -8.76 10.28 3.20
C ALA A 263 -9.01 11.69 2.64
N GLU A 264 -9.89 12.45 3.29
CA GLU A 264 -10.23 13.82 2.93
C GLU A 264 -9.10 14.81 3.26
N ASP A 265 -8.11 14.45 4.08
CA ASP A 265 -6.94 15.29 4.32
C ASP A 265 -5.76 14.91 3.39
N PHE A 266 -5.96 13.88 2.55
CA PHE A 266 -4.95 13.37 1.64
C PHE A 266 -4.84 14.24 0.38
N THR A 267 -3.65 14.83 0.19
CA THR A 267 -3.35 15.77 -0.91
C THR A 267 -2.24 15.27 -1.83
N THR A 268 -1.58 14.17 -1.48
CA THR A 268 -0.49 13.61 -2.28
C THR A 268 -1.08 12.88 -3.50
N PRO A 269 -0.69 13.25 -4.74
CA PRO A 269 -1.12 12.55 -5.93
C PRO A 269 -0.84 11.04 -5.85
N MET A 270 -1.77 10.22 -6.32
CA MET A 270 -1.69 8.77 -6.21
C MET A 270 -1.99 8.07 -7.54
N LEU A 271 -1.17 7.06 -7.85
CA LEU A 271 -1.51 6.01 -8.79
C LEU A 271 -1.89 4.76 -7.99
N PHE A 272 -3.12 4.28 -8.13
CA PHE A 272 -3.56 3.03 -7.54
C PHE A 272 -3.76 1.99 -8.63
N ILE A 273 -3.14 0.83 -8.51
CA ILE A 273 -3.26 -0.29 -9.44
C ILE A 273 -3.85 -1.47 -8.68
N ALA A 274 -5.15 -1.71 -8.82
CA ALA A 274 -5.81 -2.89 -8.28
C ALA A 274 -5.52 -4.13 -9.12
N ASP A 275 -5.72 -5.29 -8.50
CA ASP A 275 -5.84 -6.58 -9.17
C ASP A 275 -7.10 -6.64 -10.08
N ARG A 276 -7.73 -7.81 -10.23
CA ARG A 276 -8.91 -7.99 -11.09
C ARG A 276 -10.13 -7.20 -10.63
N GLU A 277 -10.12 -6.70 -9.40
CA GLU A 277 -11.24 -5.97 -8.81
C GLU A 277 -11.37 -4.52 -9.31
N ASP A 278 -12.39 -3.83 -8.80
CA ASP A 278 -12.57 -2.40 -9.01
C ASP A 278 -11.56 -1.62 -8.14
N PRO A 279 -10.80 -0.68 -8.72
CA PRO A 279 -9.76 0.05 -7.99
C PRO A 279 -10.28 1.06 -6.97
N ILE A 280 -11.57 1.41 -7.01
CA ILE A 280 -12.20 2.21 -5.97
C ILE A 280 -12.72 1.28 -4.88
N VAL A 281 -13.58 0.32 -5.22
CA VAL A 281 -14.35 -0.47 -4.23
C VAL A 281 -14.15 -1.97 -4.44
N PRO A 282 -13.46 -2.68 -3.53
CA PRO A 282 -13.32 -4.14 -3.62
C PRO A 282 -14.67 -4.86 -3.50
N ALA A 283 -14.74 -6.08 -4.03
CA ALA A 283 -15.99 -6.86 -4.02
C ALA A 283 -16.37 -7.37 -2.62
N ARG A 284 -15.39 -7.50 -1.71
CA ARG A 284 -15.56 -7.86 -0.30
C ARG A 284 -15.05 -6.72 0.59
N ASP A 285 -15.64 -6.58 1.78
CA ASP A 285 -15.24 -5.62 2.83
C ASP A 285 -15.44 -4.11 2.51
N ALA A 286 -16.32 -3.80 1.55
CA ALA A 286 -16.59 -2.47 1.01
C ALA A 286 -17.36 -1.45 1.90
N TRP A 287 -17.50 -1.67 3.21
CA TRP A 287 -18.51 -0.93 3.99
C TRP A 287 -17.94 0.25 4.82
N PRO A 288 -18.47 1.50 4.71
CA PRO A 288 -19.44 2.05 3.75
C PRO A 288 -18.85 2.60 2.45
N GLN A 289 -17.52 2.71 2.34
CA GLN A 289 -16.76 3.02 1.13
C GLN A 289 -15.25 2.87 1.45
N SER A 290 -14.47 2.40 0.48
CA SER A 290 -12.99 2.29 0.55
C SER A 290 -12.33 3.63 0.91
N PHE A 291 -11.16 3.62 1.56
CA PHE A 291 -10.37 4.84 1.81
C PHE A 291 -10.09 5.58 0.50
N VAL A 292 -9.71 4.83 -0.54
CA VAL A 292 -9.45 5.37 -1.88
C VAL A 292 -10.69 6.07 -2.42
N ALA A 293 -11.91 5.59 -2.12
CA ALA A 293 -13.14 6.24 -2.56
C ALA A 293 -13.29 7.67 -2.01
N HIS A 294 -12.84 7.90 -0.77
CA HIS A 294 -13.00 9.16 -0.04
C HIS A 294 -11.88 10.19 -0.30
N ILE A 295 -10.80 9.83 -1.01
CA ILE A 295 -9.76 10.81 -1.36
C ILE A 295 -10.30 11.83 -2.36
N SER A 296 -10.52 13.06 -1.89
CA SER A 296 -11.15 14.14 -2.67
C SER A 296 -10.21 15.29 -3.00
N HIS A 297 -9.05 15.40 -2.35
CA HIS A 297 -8.12 16.52 -2.48
C HIS A 297 -6.78 16.16 -3.12
N ALA A 298 -6.69 14.99 -3.76
CA ALA A 298 -5.55 14.56 -4.55
C ALA A 298 -5.99 14.12 -5.95
N ASP A 299 -5.12 14.30 -6.94
CA ASP A 299 -5.28 13.67 -8.24
C ASP A 299 -5.03 12.16 -8.13
N LEU A 300 -5.96 11.37 -8.63
CA LEU A 300 -5.87 9.91 -8.68
C LEU A 300 -5.85 9.41 -10.11
N THR A 301 -4.89 8.52 -10.39
CA THR A 301 -4.96 7.58 -11.52
C THR A 301 -5.25 6.20 -10.97
N LEU A 302 -6.32 5.58 -11.43
CA LEU A 302 -6.86 4.33 -10.89
C LEU A 302 -6.86 3.30 -12.02
N ILE A 303 -6.14 2.20 -11.82
CA ILE A 303 -5.98 1.13 -12.81
C ILE A 303 -6.52 -0.16 -12.20
N GLY A 304 -7.31 -0.92 -12.97
CA GLY A 304 -7.73 -2.27 -12.60
C GLY A 304 -7.15 -3.30 -13.56
N MET A 305 -6.34 -4.23 -13.05
CA MET A 305 -5.62 -5.23 -13.85
C MET A 305 -6.47 -6.47 -14.06
N LYS A 306 -7.04 -6.62 -15.25
CA LYS A 306 -8.05 -7.67 -15.53
C LYS A 306 -7.49 -9.09 -15.59
N ARG A 307 -6.17 -9.25 -15.58
CA ARG A 307 -5.46 -10.53 -15.72
C ARG A 307 -4.54 -10.88 -14.55
N LEU A 308 -4.45 -10.05 -13.53
CA LEU A 308 -3.57 -10.26 -12.39
C LEU A 308 -4.41 -10.41 -11.12
N PHE A 309 -4.23 -11.52 -10.38
CA PHE A 309 -4.68 -11.58 -8.98
C PHE A 309 -3.68 -10.84 -8.10
N HIS A 310 -4.08 -10.53 -6.86
CA HIS A 310 -3.23 -9.90 -5.85
C HIS A 310 -1.78 -10.39 -5.86
N GLN A 311 -1.56 -11.72 -5.79
CA GLN A 311 -0.22 -12.30 -5.76
C GLN A 311 0.61 -12.07 -7.03
N ASP A 312 -0.02 -11.90 -8.20
CA ASP A 312 0.71 -11.69 -9.45
C ASP A 312 1.29 -10.27 -9.57
N LEU A 313 0.97 -9.37 -8.64
CA LEU A 313 1.60 -8.04 -8.56
C LEU A 313 2.99 -8.09 -7.89
N SER A 314 3.47 -9.29 -7.52
CA SER A 314 4.83 -9.55 -7.06
C SER A 314 5.67 -10.23 -8.16
N ALA A 315 6.85 -9.67 -8.45
CA ALA A 315 7.86 -10.30 -9.31
C ALA A 315 8.28 -11.67 -8.75
N GLN A 316 8.43 -11.77 -7.43
CA GLN A 316 8.78 -13.02 -6.77
C GLN A 316 7.72 -14.10 -7.02
N SER A 317 6.43 -13.80 -6.87
CA SER A 317 5.36 -14.78 -7.15
C SER A 317 5.28 -15.15 -8.63
N LEU A 318 5.46 -14.20 -9.55
CA LEU A 318 5.52 -14.51 -10.99
C LEU A 318 6.72 -15.39 -11.37
N ARG A 319 7.84 -15.26 -10.67
CA ARG A 319 9.07 -16.04 -10.91
C ARG A 319 9.03 -17.42 -10.29
N LEU A 320 8.59 -17.51 -9.03
CA LEU A 320 8.60 -18.73 -8.22
C LEU A 320 7.33 -19.58 -8.39
N GLY A 321 6.32 -19.03 -9.06
CA GLY A 321 5.00 -19.65 -9.20
C GLY A 321 4.01 -19.04 -8.22
N SER A 322 2.92 -18.50 -8.77
CA SER A 322 1.80 -17.96 -8.01
C SER A 322 1.04 -19.09 -7.32
N MET A 323 0.63 -18.89 -6.06
CA MET A 323 -0.28 -19.83 -5.38
C MET A 323 -1.72 -19.70 -5.88
N ALA A 324 -2.07 -18.59 -6.54
CA ALA A 324 -3.38 -18.42 -7.16
C ALA A 324 -3.56 -19.41 -8.33
N VAL A 325 -4.75 -20.01 -8.41
CA VAL A 325 -5.13 -20.91 -9.50
C VAL A 325 -5.60 -20.08 -10.69
N HIS A 326 -4.82 -20.17 -11.77
CA HIS A 326 -5.07 -19.45 -13.02
C HIS A 326 -5.83 -20.34 -13.99
N THR A 327 -7.11 -20.05 -14.24
CA THR A 327 -7.95 -20.84 -15.18
C THR A 327 -8.15 -20.16 -16.52
N ASP A 328 -7.96 -18.84 -16.61
CA ASP A 328 -8.33 -18.02 -17.77
C ASP A 328 -7.19 -17.14 -18.32
N THR A 329 -6.00 -17.20 -17.72
CA THR A 329 -4.82 -16.42 -18.15
C THR A 329 -3.55 -17.25 -18.14
N THR A 330 -2.72 -17.11 -19.18
CA THR A 330 -1.39 -17.75 -19.25
C THR A 330 -0.34 -16.95 -18.48
N LEU A 331 0.80 -17.57 -18.14
CA LEU A 331 1.94 -16.86 -17.54
C LEU A 331 2.42 -15.71 -18.44
N ALA A 332 2.51 -15.91 -19.75
CA ALA A 332 2.91 -14.86 -20.69
C ALA A 332 1.97 -13.64 -20.66
N GLN A 333 0.66 -13.86 -20.58
CA GLN A 333 -0.32 -12.77 -20.45
C GLN A 333 -0.20 -12.03 -19.11
N ARG A 334 0.16 -12.73 -18.04
CA ARG A 334 0.42 -12.13 -16.73
C ARG A 334 1.70 -11.31 -16.73
N LEU A 335 2.80 -11.84 -17.29
CA LEU A 335 4.05 -11.09 -17.47
C LEU A 335 3.86 -9.83 -18.32
N GLU A 336 3.07 -9.92 -19.40
CA GLU A 336 2.72 -8.75 -20.21
C GLU A 336 1.91 -7.72 -19.39
N SER A 337 0.97 -8.17 -18.55
CA SER A 337 0.18 -7.29 -17.69
C SER A 337 1.04 -6.65 -16.60
N TYR A 338 2.00 -7.38 -16.02
CA TYR A 338 2.98 -6.84 -15.08
C TYR A 338 3.85 -5.77 -15.73
N ALA A 339 4.32 -5.97 -16.97
CA ALA A 339 5.05 -4.93 -17.68
C ALA A 339 4.23 -3.64 -17.89
N TRP A 340 2.91 -3.75 -18.09
CA TRP A 340 2.05 -2.57 -18.11
C TRP A 340 1.96 -1.88 -16.75
N MET A 341 1.94 -2.63 -15.65
CA MET A 341 2.01 -2.09 -14.30
C MET A 341 3.25 -1.23 -14.10
N GLU A 342 4.41 -1.75 -14.50
CA GLU A 342 5.69 -1.06 -14.46
C GLU A 342 5.69 0.20 -15.32
N ARG A 343 5.18 0.14 -16.56
CA ARG A 343 5.11 1.28 -17.47
C ARG A 343 4.25 2.43 -16.94
N TYR A 344 3.06 2.14 -16.40
CA TYR A 344 2.21 3.17 -15.79
C TYR A 344 2.84 3.73 -14.51
N THR A 345 3.53 2.89 -13.73
CA THR A 345 4.28 3.33 -12.54
C THR A 345 5.39 4.31 -12.94
N LEU A 346 6.21 3.97 -13.94
CA LEU A 346 7.27 4.86 -14.44
C LEU A 346 6.69 6.17 -14.98
N ALA A 347 5.67 6.09 -15.84
CA ALA A 347 5.07 7.29 -16.42
C ALA A 347 4.48 8.22 -15.34
N PHE A 348 3.83 7.67 -14.33
CA PHE A 348 3.33 8.46 -13.21
C PHE A 348 4.46 9.13 -12.42
N LEU A 349 5.53 8.40 -12.12
CA LEU A 349 6.68 8.97 -11.42
C LEU A 349 7.40 10.04 -12.27
N ASP A 350 7.57 9.81 -13.56
CA ASP A 350 8.21 10.75 -14.48
C ASP A 350 7.39 12.04 -14.63
N GLU A 351 6.06 11.93 -14.72
CA GLU A 351 5.18 13.10 -14.74
C GLU A 351 5.28 13.89 -13.42
N ARG A 352 5.18 13.20 -12.28
CA ARG A 352 5.11 13.86 -10.96
C ARG A 352 6.43 14.39 -10.45
N LEU A 353 7.54 13.70 -10.70
CA LEU A 353 8.85 14.02 -10.14
C LEU A 353 9.80 14.67 -11.15
N LYS A 354 9.65 14.36 -12.45
CA LYS A 354 10.50 14.91 -13.51
C LYS A 354 9.79 15.95 -14.37
N HIS A 355 8.46 16.08 -14.25
CA HIS A 355 7.63 16.94 -15.10
C HIS A 355 7.78 16.59 -16.58
N ASP A 356 7.86 15.30 -16.87
CA ASP A 356 8.02 14.81 -18.24
C ASP A 356 6.71 14.91 -19.03
N ASP A 357 6.71 15.70 -20.10
CA ASP A 357 5.54 15.93 -20.96
C ASP A 357 5.13 14.68 -21.76
N THR A 358 6.08 13.80 -22.08
CA THR A 358 5.79 12.53 -22.77
C THR A 358 5.08 11.58 -21.83
N ALA A 359 5.54 11.51 -20.57
CA ALA A 359 4.89 10.73 -19.53
C ALA A 359 3.47 11.26 -19.23
N ARG A 360 3.30 12.59 -19.18
CA ARG A 360 1.97 13.21 -19.08
C ARG A 360 1.06 12.80 -20.24
N ALA A 361 1.54 12.93 -21.48
CA ALA A 361 0.78 12.56 -22.66
C ALA A 361 0.42 11.05 -22.68
N PHE A 362 1.34 10.19 -22.25
CA PHE A 362 1.09 8.75 -22.10
C PHE A 362 -0.02 8.47 -21.07
N LEU A 363 0.04 9.12 -19.91
CA LEU A 363 -1.02 8.93 -18.90
C LEU A 363 -2.36 9.49 -19.41
N ASP A 364 -2.34 10.58 -20.19
CA ASP A 364 -3.53 11.25 -20.76
C ASP A 364 -4.21 10.45 -21.85
N ALA A 365 -3.45 9.58 -22.52
CA ALA A 365 -3.95 8.68 -23.54
C ALA A 365 -4.81 7.57 -22.93
N THR A 366 -5.82 7.14 -23.70
CA THR A 366 -6.57 5.93 -23.40
C THR A 366 -5.67 4.69 -23.49
N SER A 367 -6.06 3.60 -22.81
CA SER A 367 -5.33 2.32 -22.91
C SER A 367 -5.19 1.85 -24.37
N LEU A 368 -6.20 2.08 -25.20
CA LEU A 368 -6.15 1.78 -26.64
C LEU A 368 -5.09 2.62 -27.38
N GLN A 369 -5.02 3.93 -27.12
CA GLN A 369 -4.02 4.82 -27.71
C GLN A 369 -2.59 4.45 -27.27
N ASN A 370 -2.44 3.96 -26.04
CA ASN A 370 -1.19 3.41 -25.53
C ASN A 370 -0.89 2.00 -26.08
N HIS A 371 -1.71 1.45 -26.97
CA HIS A 371 -1.55 0.09 -27.52
C HIS A 371 -1.58 -1.02 -26.46
N VAL A 372 -2.29 -0.79 -25.36
CA VAL A 372 -2.55 -1.82 -24.36
C VAL A 372 -3.44 -2.91 -24.99
N PRO A 373 -3.07 -4.21 -24.88
CA PRO A 373 -3.90 -5.28 -25.41
C PRO A 373 -5.33 -5.26 -24.80
N PRO A 374 -6.37 -5.56 -25.60
CA PRO A 374 -7.73 -5.61 -25.09
C PRO A 374 -7.89 -6.57 -23.90
N GLY A 375 -8.62 -6.12 -22.88
CA GLY A 375 -8.87 -6.91 -21.67
C GLY A 375 -7.65 -7.08 -20.76
N THR A 376 -6.62 -6.25 -20.89
CA THR A 376 -5.47 -6.23 -19.96
C THR A 376 -5.75 -5.37 -18.74
N LEU A 377 -6.18 -4.12 -18.93
CA LEU A 377 -6.45 -3.18 -17.84
C LEU A 377 -7.53 -2.16 -18.19
N THR A 378 -8.08 -1.53 -17.16
CA THR A 378 -8.92 -0.33 -17.23
C THR A 378 -8.21 0.83 -16.57
N VAL A 379 -8.36 2.05 -17.10
CA VAL A 379 -7.79 3.27 -16.50
C VAL A 379 -8.93 4.25 -16.24
N MET A 380 -8.91 4.86 -15.06
CA MET A 380 -9.81 5.93 -14.66
C MET A 380 -9.01 7.03 -13.97
N ARG A 381 -9.44 8.27 -14.14
CA ARG A 381 -8.81 9.42 -13.49
C ARG A 381 -9.84 10.22 -12.71
N ARG A 382 -9.43 10.65 -11.54
CA ARG A 382 -10.20 11.54 -10.68
C ARG A 382 -9.32 12.70 -10.29
N HIS A 383 -9.68 13.90 -10.73
CA HIS A 383 -8.96 15.11 -10.33
C HIS A 383 -9.32 15.50 -8.90
N ALA A 384 -8.37 16.14 -8.22
CA ALA A 384 -8.64 16.77 -6.94
C ALA A 384 -9.84 17.73 -7.08
N THR A 385 -10.78 17.65 -6.16
CA THR A 385 -11.88 18.60 -6.09
C THR A 385 -11.33 19.99 -5.79
N SER A 386 -11.73 20.97 -6.59
CA SER A 386 -11.33 22.37 -6.44
C SER A 386 -12.03 23.08 -5.28
N SER A 387 -12.79 22.35 -4.44
CA SER A 387 -13.38 22.98 -3.26
C SER A 387 -12.26 23.42 -2.34
N SER A 388 -12.11 24.73 -2.22
CA SER A 388 -11.21 25.39 -1.29
C SER A 388 -11.49 25.05 0.19
N GLY A 389 -12.60 24.38 0.48
CA GLY A 389 -12.95 23.94 1.82
C GLY A 389 -12.55 22.49 2.03
N ASN A 390 -11.75 22.24 3.07
CA ASN A 390 -11.44 20.91 3.57
C ASN A 390 -11.89 20.80 5.04
N ARG A 391 -11.83 19.60 5.60
CA ARG A 391 -12.28 19.33 6.98
C ARG A 391 -11.44 20.07 8.01
N ALA A 392 -10.12 20.17 7.80
CA ALA A 392 -9.21 20.85 8.72
C ALA A 392 -9.49 22.36 8.83
N ASP A 393 -9.69 23.06 7.71
CA ASP A 393 -10.07 24.49 7.70
C ASP A 393 -11.45 24.69 8.33
N PHE A 394 -12.40 23.81 8.03
CA PHE A 394 -13.72 23.85 8.66
C PHE A 394 -13.61 23.66 10.19
N ALA A 395 -12.84 22.67 10.64
CA ALA A 395 -12.60 22.40 12.05
C ALA A 395 -11.97 23.60 12.76
N ALA A 396 -10.96 24.25 12.15
CA ALA A 396 -10.35 25.45 12.70
C ALA A 396 -11.36 26.60 12.87
N ARG A 397 -12.27 26.78 11.91
CA ARG A 397 -13.35 27.79 12.00
C ARG A 397 -14.39 27.44 13.06
N LEU A 398 -14.75 26.16 13.15
CA LEU A 398 -15.69 25.69 14.17
C LEU A 398 -15.11 25.87 15.58
N ASP A 399 -13.81 25.62 15.74
CA ASP A 399 -13.07 25.79 17.00
C ASP A 399 -12.87 27.27 17.38
N ALA A 400 -12.87 28.18 16.41
CA ALA A 400 -12.68 29.62 16.64
C ALA A 400 -13.91 30.34 17.26
N THR A 401 -15.07 29.69 17.31
CA THR A 401 -16.30 30.23 17.91
C THR A 401 -16.95 29.19 18.83
N ASN A 402 -17.79 29.60 19.77
CA ASN A 402 -18.66 28.71 20.55
C ASN A 402 -20.13 28.75 20.07
N ASP A 403 -20.39 29.40 18.94
CA ASP A 403 -21.73 29.44 18.34
C ASP A 403 -22.23 28.06 17.91
N ASP A 404 -23.54 27.98 17.63
CA ASP A 404 -24.18 26.84 16.99
C ASP A 404 -23.35 26.39 15.77
N PRO A 405 -22.90 25.12 15.72
CA PRO A 405 -22.11 24.59 14.61
C PRO A 405 -22.73 24.81 13.22
N MET A 406 -24.07 24.87 13.12
CA MET A 406 -24.76 25.13 11.86
C MET A 406 -24.56 26.55 11.33
N ASN A 407 -24.30 27.52 12.22
CA ASN A 407 -23.96 28.89 11.83
C ASN A 407 -22.56 28.99 11.20
N VAL A 408 -21.68 28.01 11.46
CA VAL A 408 -20.38 27.88 10.79
C VAL A 408 -20.51 27.02 9.53
N TYR A 409 -21.22 25.90 9.61
CA TYR A 409 -21.35 24.94 8.51
C TYR A 409 -22.08 25.51 7.30
N ARG A 410 -23.23 26.19 7.49
CA ARG A 410 -24.03 26.69 6.35
C ARG A 410 -23.28 27.70 5.49
N PRO A 411 -22.63 28.75 6.04
CA PRO A 411 -21.82 29.66 5.24
C PRO A 411 -20.64 28.95 4.58
N TYR A 412 -19.96 28.05 5.31
CA TYR A 412 -18.80 27.33 4.79
C TYR A 412 -19.17 26.43 3.60
N ALA A 413 -20.21 25.60 3.73
CA ALA A 413 -20.68 24.73 2.64
C ALA A 413 -21.18 25.54 1.42
N ARG A 414 -21.71 26.76 1.62
CA ARG A 414 -22.06 27.66 0.50
C ARG A 414 -20.84 28.22 -0.22
N GLN A 415 -19.78 28.54 0.53
CA GLN A 415 -18.51 29.02 -0.03
C GLN A 415 -17.71 27.90 -0.69
N HIS A 416 -17.95 26.66 -0.29
CA HIS A 416 -17.24 25.47 -0.75
C HIS A 416 -18.24 24.40 -1.23
N PRO A 417 -18.80 24.51 -2.44
CA PRO A 417 -19.89 23.64 -2.91
C PRO A 417 -19.56 22.13 -2.97
N GLY A 418 -18.28 21.77 -2.98
CA GLY A 418 -17.81 20.37 -2.91
C GLY A 418 -17.61 19.84 -1.49
N PHE A 419 -17.68 20.68 -0.46
CA PHE A 419 -17.49 20.28 0.93
C PHE A 419 -18.72 19.58 1.48
N GLN A 420 -18.61 18.28 1.71
CA GLN A 420 -19.66 17.45 2.30
C GLN A 420 -19.09 16.64 3.45
N LEU A 421 -19.88 16.45 4.51
CA LEU A 421 -19.52 15.63 5.65
C LEU A 421 -20.43 14.41 5.66
N ALA A 422 -19.84 13.22 5.63
CA ALA A 422 -20.55 11.94 5.69
C ALA A 422 -20.55 11.38 7.11
N ASN A 423 -21.37 10.34 7.35
CA ASN A 423 -21.42 9.65 8.64
C ASN A 423 -20.04 9.18 9.12
N ASP A 424 -19.23 8.64 8.22
CA ASP A 424 -17.88 8.16 8.57
C ASP A 424 -16.95 9.31 8.94
N THR A 425 -17.00 10.43 8.20
CA THR A 425 -16.22 11.64 8.50
C THR A 425 -16.54 12.15 9.92
N PHE A 426 -17.82 12.22 10.29
CA PHE A 426 -18.22 12.61 11.65
C PHE A 426 -17.80 11.59 12.71
N SER A 427 -18.01 10.31 12.46
CA SER A 427 -17.65 9.24 13.39
C SER A 427 -16.14 9.23 13.69
N GLN A 428 -15.31 9.36 12.65
CA GLN A 428 -13.85 9.45 12.78
C GLN A 428 -13.44 10.72 13.51
N TRP A 429 -14.02 11.86 13.18
CA TRP A 429 -13.70 13.14 13.80
C TRP A 429 -14.04 13.15 15.31
N ILE A 430 -15.20 12.64 15.71
CA ILE A 430 -15.56 12.48 17.13
C ILE A 430 -14.56 11.52 17.79
N SER A 431 -14.20 10.41 17.15
CA SER A 431 -13.23 9.46 17.71
C SER A 431 -11.84 10.09 17.92
N GLN A 432 -11.35 10.92 16.98
CA GLN A 432 -10.11 11.70 17.11
C GLN A 432 -10.14 12.61 18.34
N LEU A 433 -11.21 13.38 18.49
CA LEU A 433 -11.39 14.33 19.60
C LEU A 433 -11.51 13.61 20.94
N MET A 434 -12.22 12.49 20.97
CA MET A 434 -12.33 11.66 22.17
C MET A 434 -10.99 11.04 22.57
N ALA A 435 -10.18 10.58 21.62
CA ALA A 435 -8.86 10.01 21.88
C ALA A 435 -7.87 11.05 22.45
N THR A 436 -8.04 12.33 22.11
CA THR A 436 -7.23 13.45 22.60
C THR A 436 -7.79 14.10 23.87
N GLY A 437 -8.98 13.67 24.33
CA GLY A 437 -9.63 14.20 25.53
C GLY A 437 -10.47 15.47 25.29
N ASP A 438 -10.61 15.92 24.04
CA ASP A 438 -11.37 17.12 23.64
C ASP A 438 -12.90 16.86 23.60
N THR A 439 -13.47 16.40 24.72
CA THR A 439 -14.89 16.00 24.83
C THR A 439 -15.87 17.13 24.49
N ALA A 440 -15.51 18.38 24.80
CA ALA A 440 -16.31 19.56 24.46
C ALA A 440 -16.44 19.74 22.94
N LYS A 441 -15.32 19.62 22.21
CA LYS A 441 -15.33 19.68 20.74
C LYS A 441 -16.07 18.50 20.14
N ALA A 442 -15.85 17.29 20.68
CA ALA A 442 -16.54 16.08 20.23
C ALA A 442 -18.07 16.24 20.31
N SER A 443 -18.56 16.85 21.39
CA SER A 443 -19.97 17.12 21.61
C SER A 443 -20.55 18.11 20.59
N ARG A 444 -19.78 19.17 20.26
CA ARG A 444 -20.16 20.13 19.21
C ARG A 444 -20.21 19.49 17.83
N VAL A 445 -19.26 18.60 17.52
CA VAL A 445 -19.27 17.83 16.26
C VAL A 445 -20.45 16.85 16.22
N ALA A 446 -20.80 16.21 17.33
CA ALA A 446 -21.96 15.32 17.42
C ALA A 446 -23.29 16.07 17.22
N LEU A 447 -23.41 17.29 17.78
CA LEU A 447 -24.54 18.18 17.51
C LEU A 447 -24.62 18.51 16.01
N LEU A 448 -23.52 18.96 15.41
CA LEU A 448 -23.45 19.24 13.97
C LEU A 448 -23.88 18.04 13.13
N TRP A 449 -23.45 16.83 13.50
CA TRP A 449 -23.81 15.61 12.78
C TRP A 449 -25.32 15.38 12.74
N THR A 450 -26.02 15.58 13.86
CA THR A 450 -27.49 15.44 13.90
C THR A 450 -28.22 16.49 13.05
N GLU A 451 -27.63 17.65 12.85
CA GLU A 451 -28.20 18.72 12.02
C GLU A 451 -27.92 18.52 10.53
N VAL A 452 -26.72 18.08 10.18
CA VAL A 452 -26.31 17.82 8.78
C VAL A 452 -26.97 16.53 8.25
N LEU A 453 -27.04 15.48 9.08
CA LEU A 453 -27.57 14.17 8.71
C LEU A 453 -28.67 13.71 9.68
N PRO A 454 -29.84 14.39 9.72
CA PRO A 454 -30.90 14.15 10.71
C PRO A 454 -31.57 12.76 10.61
N ARG A 455 -31.30 12.01 9.54
CA ARG A 455 -31.78 10.64 9.32
C ARG A 455 -30.76 9.56 9.68
N SER A 456 -29.54 9.90 10.09
CA SER A 456 -28.54 8.92 10.52
C SER A 456 -28.81 8.45 11.94
N SER A 457 -28.98 7.14 12.13
CA SER A 457 -29.08 6.55 13.47
C SER A 457 -27.79 6.72 14.27
N GLU A 458 -26.64 6.65 13.59
CA GLU A 458 -25.30 6.79 14.14
C GLU A 458 -25.09 8.19 14.74
N ALA A 459 -25.53 9.25 14.03
CA ALA A 459 -25.47 10.63 14.49
C ALA A 459 -26.17 10.82 15.83
N TRP A 460 -27.43 10.38 15.91
CA TRP A 460 -28.25 10.49 17.13
C TRP A 460 -27.66 9.66 18.27
N SER A 461 -27.17 8.45 18.00
CA SER A 461 -26.55 7.62 19.04
C SER A 461 -25.20 8.18 19.53
N SER A 462 -24.43 8.84 18.66
CA SER A 462 -23.17 9.48 19.06
C SER A 462 -23.41 10.73 19.90
N ARG A 463 -24.37 11.58 19.51
CA ARG A 463 -24.79 12.73 20.32
C ARG A 463 -25.30 12.29 21.69
N ALA A 464 -26.15 11.27 21.75
CA ALA A 464 -26.62 10.70 23.01
C ALA A 464 -25.47 10.22 23.91
N THR A 465 -24.43 9.60 23.34
CA THR A 465 -23.23 9.21 24.10
C THR A 465 -22.50 10.43 24.66
N MET A 466 -22.39 11.52 23.92
CA MET A 466 -21.77 12.77 24.42
C MET A 466 -22.59 13.41 25.54
N GLU A 467 -23.92 13.42 25.41
CA GLU A 467 -24.85 13.91 26.43
C GLU A 467 -24.78 13.06 27.71
N ASP A 468 -24.74 11.74 27.59
CA ASP A 468 -24.59 10.78 28.69
C ASP A 468 -23.26 10.97 29.44
N MET A 469 -22.17 11.22 28.71
CA MET A 469 -20.87 11.56 29.32
C MET A 469 -20.83 12.92 30.05
N GLN A 470 -21.84 13.76 29.84
CA GLN A 470 -22.02 15.06 30.51
C GLN A 470 -23.14 15.02 31.55
N ASP A 471 -23.54 13.83 32.00
CA ASP A 471 -24.62 13.61 32.98
C ASP A 471 -26.00 14.15 32.53
N MET A 472 -26.22 14.30 31.21
CA MET A 472 -27.50 14.72 30.63
C MET A 472 -28.39 13.52 30.27
N SER A 473 -28.67 12.67 31.26
CA SER A 473 -29.32 11.36 31.05
C SER A 473 -30.67 11.44 30.34
N GLU A 474 -31.50 12.46 30.61
CA GLU A 474 -32.80 12.60 29.96
C GLU A 474 -32.67 12.90 28.47
N GLN A 475 -31.73 13.78 28.10
CA GLN A 475 -31.39 14.12 26.72
C GLN A 475 -30.87 12.87 26.01
N ALA A 476 -29.89 12.19 26.62
CA ALA A 476 -29.30 10.97 26.08
C ALA A 476 -30.34 9.87 25.83
N ILE A 477 -31.28 9.65 26.77
CA ILE A 477 -32.38 8.69 26.60
C ILE A 477 -33.26 9.06 25.39
N ARG A 478 -33.60 10.35 25.22
CA ARG A 478 -34.40 10.80 24.07
C ARG A 478 -33.69 10.53 22.75
N ASP A 479 -32.40 10.82 22.68
CA ASP A 479 -31.61 10.68 21.46
C ASP A 479 -31.26 9.22 21.14
N TYR A 480 -30.99 8.37 22.14
CA TYR A 480 -30.89 6.93 21.92
C TYR A 480 -32.20 6.32 21.40
N ARG A 481 -33.35 6.75 21.95
CA ARG A 481 -34.66 6.32 21.43
C ARG A 481 -34.87 6.83 20.01
N ARG A 482 -34.37 8.02 19.65
CA ARG A 482 -34.43 8.54 18.28
C ARG A 482 -33.59 7.69 17.33
N ALA A 483 -32.36 7.35 17.71
CA ALA A 483 -31.50 6.44 16.95
C ALA A 483 -32.21 5.10 16.67
N LEU A 484 -32.82 4.48 17.70
CA LEU A 484 -33.53 3.20 17.54
C LEU A 484 -34.81 3.28 16.69
N ARG A 485 -35.42 4.47 16.56
CA ARG A 485 -36.53 4.68 15.62
C ARG A 485 -36.05 4.73 14.17
N LEU A 486 -34.84 5.24 13.92
CA LEU A 486 -34.23 5.32 12.59
C LEU A 486 -33.63 3.99 12.17
N ASP A 487 -32.96 3.29 13.09
CA ASP A 487 -32.47 1.94 12.90
C ASP A 487 -32.64 1.11 14.18
N ARG A 488 -33.55 0.14 14.12
CA ARG A 488 -33.79 -0.82 15.21
C ARG A 488 -32.60 -1.75 15.45
N GLY A 489 -31.65 -1.84 14.52
CA GLY A 489 -30.42 -2.62 14.60
C GLY A 489 -29.32 -1.98 15.45
N ASN A 490 -29.38 -0.68 15.73
CA ASN A 490 -28.30 0.06 16.39
C ASN A 490 -27.94 -0.51 17.78
N ILE A 491 -26.84 -1.26 17.83
CA ILE A 491 -26.40 -2.01 19.02
C ILE A 491 -25.93 -1.06 20.13
N LEU A 492 -25.24 0.03 19.76
CA LEU A 492 -24.75 1.02 20.73
C LEU A 492 -25.92 1.64 21.48
N ALA A 493 -26.94 2.11 20.76
CA ALA A 493 -28.12 2.72 21.35
C ALA A 493 -28.89 1.75 22.25
N LYS A 494 -29.07 0.49 21.84
CA LYS A 494 -29.67 -0.55 22.71
C LYS A 494 -28.90 -0.72 24.02
N ARG A 495 -27.59 -0.90 23.92
CA ARG A 495 -26.73 -1.20 25.07
C ARG A 495 -26.69 -0.05 26.06
N ARG A 496 -26.48 1.19 25.56
CA ARG A 496 -26.39 2.37 26.43
C ARG A 496 -27.73 2.74 27.04
N LEU A 497 -28.82 2.69 26.26
CA LEU A 497 -30.16 2.95 26.78
C LEU A 497 -30.51 1.99 27.92
N ALA A 498 -30.26 0.69 27.75
CA ALA A 498 -30.49 -0.30 28.80
C ALA A 498 -29.68 -0.01 30.08
N ALA A 499 -28.40 0.36 29.93
CA ALA A 499 -27.51 0.69 31.04
C ALA A 499 -27.99 1.91 31.84
N ILE A 500 -28.34 3.01 31.14
CA ILE A 500 -28.80 4.26 31.79
C ILE A 500 -30.12 4.02 32.52
N THR A 501 -31.05 3.26 31.92
CA THR A 501 -32.36 2.95 32.54
C THR A 501 -32.29 1.97 33.71
N ALA A 502 -31.16 1.26 33.88
CA ALA A 502 -30.98 0.28 34.95
C ALA A 502 -30.21 0.84 36.16
N ALA A 503 -29.66 2.06 36.08
CA ALA A 503 -28.95 2.70 37.18
C ALA A 503 -29.94 3.17 38.27
N PRO A 504 -29.74 2.87 39.57
CA PRO A 504 -30.61 3.35 40.64
C PRO A 504 -30.37 4.84 40.86
N GLY A 505 -31.33 5.69 40.46
CA GLY A 505 -31.23 7.14 40.62
C GLY A 505 -31.98 7.99 39.58
N HIS A 506 -32.67 7.37 38.62
CA HIS A 506 -33.60 8.03 37.69
C HIS A 506 -35.04 7.56 37.90
#